data_AF-A0A4C1Y1C5-F1
#
_entry.id   AF-A0A4C1Y1C5-F1
#
_cell.length_a   1.000
_cell.length_b   1.000
_cell.length_c   1.000
_cell.angle_alpha   90.00
_cell.angle_beta   90.00
_cell.angle_gamma   90.00
#
_symmetry.space_group_name_H-M   'P 1'
#
loop_
_entity.id
_entity.type
_entity.pdbx_description
1 polymer ?
#
loop_
_entity_poly.entity_id
_entity_poly.type
_entity_poly.pdbx_seq_one_letter_code
_entity_poly.pdbx_strand_id
1 'polypeptide(L)'
;MRVKWRRTGHMSRENIEKWSRLVTEWYPRGGKRSRCRPNKRREDDLRKIAGPVWSRLARDRDKWKSLEEAFVDRQAVQQKQPVAD
;
A
#
# COMPACT_ATOMS: atom_id res chain seq x y z
N MET A 1 -4.66 10.99 4.09
CA MET A 1 -4.28 9.55 4.03
C MET A 1 -5.34 8.68 3.35
N ARG A 2 -6.64 8.87 3.60
CA ARG A 2 -7.76 8.16 2.92
C ARG A 2 -7.69 8.12 1.40
N VAL A 3 -7.37 9.24 0.74
CA VAL A 3 -7.23 9.31 -0.73
C VAL A 3 -6.19 8.31 -1.26
N LYS A 4 -5.08 8.08 -0.54
CA LYS A 4 -4.07 7.11 -0.94
C LYS A 4 -4.62 5.68 -0.91
N TRP A 5 -5.42 5.34 0.10
CA TRP A 5 -6.05 4.03 0.24
C TRP A 5 -7.11 3.78 -0.83
N ARG A 6 -7.98 4.76 -1.06
CA ARG A 6 -9.02 4.70 -2.10
C ARG A 6 -8.44 4.59 -3.50
N ARG A 7 -7.38 5.36 -3.80
CA ARG A 7 -6.68 5.30 -5.08
C ARG A 7 -6.03 3.92 -5.31
N THR A 8 -5.50 3.27 -4.27
CA THR A 8 -4.98 1.90 -4.40
C THR A 8 -6.10 0.91 -4.75
N GLY A 9 -7.22 0.94 -4.01
CA GLY A 9 -8.36 0.06 -4.29
C GLY A 9 -8.95 0.29 -5.69
N HIS A 10 -8.95 1.54 -6.17
CA HIS A 10 -9.34 1.87 -7.54
C HIS A 10 -8.39 1.24 -8.56
N MET A 11 -7.07 1.44 -8.42
CA MET A 11 -6.06 0.89 -9.32
C MET A 11 -6.06 -0.66 -9.35
N SER A 12 -6.34 -1.32 -8.22
CA SER A 12 -6.43 -2.79 -8.16
C SER A 12 -7.67 -3.36 -8.86
N ARG A 13 -8.69 -2.54 -9.12
CA ARG A 13 -9.93 -2.93 -9.82
C ARG A 13 -9.94 -2.54 -11.28
N GLU A 14 -9.14 -1.54 -11.66
CA GLU A 14 -8.98 -1.17 -13.05
C GLU A 14 -8.41 -2.37 -13.84
N ASN A 15 -9.20 -2.83 -14.82
CA ASN A 15 -8.89 -3.99 -15.66
C ASN A 15 -7.90 -3.66 -16.79
N ILE A 16 -7.56 -2.37 -16.96
CA ILE A 16 -6.64 -1.91 -18.00
C ILE A 16 -5.21 -2.05 -17.46
N GLU A 17 -4.34 -2.71 -18.23
CA GLU A 17 -2.90 -2.86 -18.00
C GLU A 17 -2.15 -1.51 -18.06
N LYS A 18 -2.48 -0.60 -17.16
CA LYS A 18 -1.76 0.66 -17.00
C LYS A 18 -0.48 0.39 -16.22
N TRP A 19 0.56 1.14 -16.54
CA TRP A 19 1.81 1.24 -15.75
C TRP A 19 1.55 1.36 -14.24
N SER A 20 0.46 2.02 -13.84
CA SER A 20 0.04 2.14 -12.44
C SER A 20 -0.25 0.80 -11.77
N ARG A 21 -0.88 -0.15 -12.47
CA ARG A 21 -1.12 -1.51 -11.97
C ARG A 21 0.20 -2.26 -11.88
N LEU A 22 1.01 -2.24 -12.93
CA LEU A 22 2.33 -2.86 -12.93
C LEU A 22 3.18 -2.38 -11.77
N VAL A 23 3.31 -1.07 -11.57
CA VAL A 23 4.10 -0.48 -10.47
C VAL A 23 3.55 -0.81 -9.09
N THR A 24 2.22 -1.00 -8.95
CA THR A 24 1.60 -1.31 -7.65
C THR A 24 1.62 -2.80 -7.34
N GLU A 25 1.43 -3.66 -8.35
CA GLU A 25 1.48 -5.13 -8.25
C GLU A 25 2.91 -5.68 -8.36
N TRP A 26 3.89 -4.82 -8.68
CA TRP A 26 5.28 -5.20 -8.88
C TRP A 26 5.87 -5.85 -7.63
N TYR A 27 5.90 -7.18 -7.66
CA TYR A 27 6.46 -8.02 -6.61
C TYR A 27 7.85 -8.52 -7.03
N PRO A 28 8.94 -8.02 -6.45
CA PRO A 28 10.27 -8.47 -6.82
C PRO A 28 10.51 -9.89 -6.27
N ARG A 29 10.24 -10.92 -7.08
CA ARG A 29 10.45 -12.32 -6.70
C ARG A 29 11.92 -12.74 -6.48
N GLY A 30 12.89 -11.85 -6.68
CA GLY A 30 14.31 -12.19 -6.49
C GLY A 30 15.32 -11.04 -6.45
N GLY A 31 14.89 -9.78 -6.33
CA GLY A 31 15.80 -8.63 -6.42
C GLY A 31 16.09 -7.97 -5.07
N LYS A 32 17.29 -8.16 -4.52
CA LYS A 32 17.80 -7.30 -3.43
C LYS A 32 18.17 -5.93 -4.02
N ARG A 33 17.62 -4.84 -3.47
CA ARG A 33 17.96 -3.47 -3.89
C ARG A 33 19.17 -2.95 -3.13
N SER A 34 19.95 -2.08 -3.78
CA SER A 34 21.08 -1.40 -3.17
C SER A 34 20.65 -0.52 -1.99
N ARG A 35 21.48 -0.54 -0.95
CA ARG A 35 21.33 0.24 0.27
C ARG A 35 21.67 1.70 -0.05
N CYS A 36 20.67 2.59 -0.13
CA CYS A 36 20.79 4.08 -0.09
C CYS A 36 19.48 4.86 -0.36
N ARG A 37 18.42 4.26 -0.93
CA ARG A 37 17.10 4.93 -1.06
C ARG A 37 16.18 4.58 0.10
N PRO A 38 15.23 5.46 0.50
CA PRO A 38 14.19 5.11 1.47
C PRO A 38 13.51 3.81 1.04
N ASN A 39 13.67 2.76 1.84
CA ASN A 39 13.23 1.40 1.50
C ASN A 39 11.69 1.24 1.57
N LYS A 40 10.96 2.30 1.92
CA LYS A 40 9.52 2.22 2.19
C LYS A 40 8.73 2.37 0.90
N ARG A 41 8.26 1.25 0.35
CA ARG A 41 7.28 1.28 -0.74
C ARG A 41 5.90 1.58 -0.18
N ARG A 42 5.07 2.19 -1.04
CA ARG A 42 3.63 2.29 -0.80
C ARG A 42 3.01 0.91 -0.52
N GLU A 43 3.51 -0.12 -1.18
CA GLU A 43 3.08 -1.51 -0.95
C GLU A 43 3.42 -2.02 0.45
N ASP A 44 4.53 -1.60 1.06
CA ASP A 44 4.90 -2.06 2.41
C ASP A 44 3.91 -1.55 3.45
N ASP A 45 3.40 -0.33 3.28
CA ASP A 45 2.33 0.21 4.13
C ASP A 45 1.01 -0.53 3.95
N LEU A 46 0.71 -0.98 2.73
CA LEU A 46 -0.47 -1.79 2.43
C LEU A 46 -0.34 -3.21 3.02
N ARG A 47 0.80 -3.86 2.82
CA ARG A 47 1.10 -5.21 3.32
C ARG A 47 1.16 -5.27 4.84
N LYS A 48 1.55 -4.18 5.48
CA LYS A 48 1.49 -4.04 6.94
C LYS A 48 0.07 -4.09 7.52
N ILE A 49 -0.97 -3.84 6.73
CA ILE A 49 -2.37 -3.76 7.19
C ILE A 49 -3.23 -4.86 6.57
N ALA A 50 -3.19 -4.98 5.24
CA ALA A 50 -3.96 -5.97 4.48
C ALA A 50 -3.19 -7.28 4.24
N GLY A 51 -1.92 -7.36 4.67
CA GLY A 51 -1.11 -8.58 4.50
C GLY A 51 -0.61 -8.82 3.07
N PRO A 52 0.00 -9.98 2.81
CA PRO A 52 0.60 -10.31 1.50
C PRO A 52 -0.44 -10.47 0.37
N VAL A 53 -1.71 -10.72 0.72
CA VAL A 53 -2.84 -10.88 -0.23
C VAL A 53 -3.63 -9.57 -0.43
N TRP A 54 -3.03 -8.42 -0.12
CA TRP A 54 -3.67 -7.11 -0.22
C TRP A 54 -4.28 -6.84 -1.60
N SER A 55 -3.68 -7.34 -2.69
CA SER A 55 -4.19 -7.15 -4.06
C SER A 55 -5.56 -7.81 -4.27
N ARG A 56 -5.78 -8.98 -3.67
CA ARG A 56 -7.08 -9.68 -3.68
C ARG A 56 -8.10 -8.97 -2.79
N LEU A 57 -7.66 -8.54 -1.60
CA LEU A 57 -8.51 -7.79 -0.67
C LEU A 57 -8.92 -6.41 -1.23
N ALA A 58 -8.05 -5.77 -2.01
CA ALA A 58 -8.34 -4.49 -2.66
C ALA A 58 -9.41 -4.59 -3.75
N ARG A 59 -9.55 -5.76 -4.38
CA ARG A 59 -10.62 -6.01 -5.36
C ARG A 59 -11.99 -6.06 -4.69
N ASP A 60 -12.07 -6.63 -3.50
CA ASP A 60 -13.28 -6.64 -2.67
C ASP A 60 -13.56 -5.23 -2.09
N ARG A 61 -14.75 -4.69 -2.32
CA ARG A 61 -15.10 -3.33 -1.89
C ARG A 61 -15.27 -3.21 -0.39
N ASP A 62 -15.95 -4.19 0.19
CA ASP A 62 -16.38 -4.13 1.58
C ASP A 62 -15.19 -4.42 2.50
N LYS A 63 -14.40 -5.44 2.14
CA LYS A 63 -13.14 -5.75 2.86
C LYS A 63 -12.10 -4.63 2.72
N TRP A 64 -12.03 -3.94 1.58
CA TRP A 64 -11.09 -2.82 1.44
C TRP A 64 -11.53 -1.60 2.23
N LYS A 65 -12.84 -1.36 2.35
CA LYS A 65 -13.38 -0.21 3.08
C LYS A 65 -13.22 -0.39 4.59
N SER A 66 -13.41 -1.59 5.13
CA SER A 66 -13.21 -1.85 6.56
C SER A 66 -11.76 -1.64 7.01
N LEU A 67 -10.79 -1.89 6.14
CA LEU A 67 -9.37 -1.65 6.40
C LEU A 67 -8.93 -0.18 6.25
N GLU A 68 -9.81 0.70 5.72
CA GLU A 68 -9.50 2.12 5.51
C GLU A 68 -9.25 2.85 6.85
N GLU A 69 -10.03 2.54 7.89
CA GLU A 69 -9.92 3.17 9.22
C GLU A 69 -8.58 2.80 9.89
N ALA A 70 -8.27 1.51 9.95
CA ALA A 70 -6.99 1.02 10.47
C ALA A 70 -5.77 1.61 9.74
N PHE A 71 -5.89 1.90 8.44
CA PHE A 71 -4.83 2.57 7.67
C PHE A 71 -4.65 4.04 8.03
N VAL A 72 -5.75 4.76 8.27
CA VAL A 72 -5.71 6.18 8.63
C VAL A 72 -5.10 6.35 10.01
N ASP A 73 -5.52 5.53 10.97
CA ASP A 73 -5.07 5.64 12.37
C ASP A 73 -3.57 5.34 12.50
N ARG A 74 -3.10 4.26 11.86
CA ARG A 74 -1.69 3.86 11.93
C ARG A 74 -0.76 4.87 11.27
N GLN A 75 -1.21 5.54 10.21
CA GLN A 75 -0.43 6.59 9.56
C GLN A 75 -0.43 7.88 10.36
N ALA A 76 -1.54 8.21 11.05
CA ALA A 76 -1.56 9.32 12.00
C ALA A 76 -0.60 9.10 13.17
N VAL A 77 -0.45 7.86 13.65
CA VAL A 77 0.55 7.48 14.66
C VAL A 77 1.98 7.66 14.13
N GLN A 78 2.25 7.27 12.89
CA GLN A 78 3.58 7.42 12.27
C GLN A 78 4.02 8.88 12.06
N GLN A 79 3.08 9.81 11.84
CA GLN A 79 3.41 11.24 11.70
C GLN A 79 3.69 11.92 13.05
N LYS A 80 3.21 11.36 14.16
CA LYS A 80 3.38 11.92 15.51
C LYS A 80 4.71 11.53 16.18
N GLN A 81 5.46 10.58 15.63
CA GLN A 81 6.80 10.28 16.14
C GLN A 81 7.78 11.28 15.54
N PRO A 82 8.43 12.15 16.34
CA PRO A 82 9.54 12.93 15.83
C PRO A 82 10.65 11.94 15.46
N VAL A 83 11.19 12.06 14.26
CA VAL A 83 12.47 11.47 13.93
C VAL A 83 13.46 12.08 14.92
N ALA A 84 13.90 11.29 15.89
CA ALA A 84 14.97 11.69 16.78
C ALA A 84 16.26 11.68 15.96
N ASP A 85 16.83 12.87 15.75
CA ASP A 85 18.23 13.08 15.39
C ASP A 85 19.11 12.92 16.64
#